data_AF-A0A9Q8L7I0-F1
#
_entry.id   AF-A0A9Q8L7I0-F1
#
_cell.length_a   1.000
_cell.length_b   1.000
_cell.length_c   1.000
_cell.angle_alpha   90.00
_cell.angle_beta   90.00
_cell.angle_gamma   90.00
#
_symmetry.space_group_name_H-M   'P 1'
#
loop_
_entity.id
_entity.type
_entity.pdbx_description
1 polymer ?
#
loop_
_entity_poly.entity_id
_entity_poly.type
_entity_poly.pdbx_seq_one_letter_code
_entity_poly.pdbx_strand_id
1 'polypeptide(L)'
;MTPRPLAATLSAAVKDQILDAIMTTVTHIHDATDIMAFCKVLFGEAETERANEVRKIDAQQHFEIDGSTGEAPANRSSARAYVLLVDAGEEHNAREWSGLIMGKHFQRLDIEAEVENVRGGF
;
A
#
# COMPACT_ATOMS: atom_id res chain seq x y z
N MET A 1 8.73 13.42 6.25
CA MET A 1 9.72 13.99 5.31
C MET A 1 9.00 14.01 3.97
N THR A 2 9.65 13.84 2.82
CA THR A 2 8.95 13.68 1.53
C THR A 2 9.30 12.33 0.92
N PRO A 3 8.37 11.63 0.26
CA PRO A 3 8.68 10.38 -0.45
C PRO A 3 9.71 10.62 -1.55
N ARG A 4 10.35 9.55 -2.01
CA ARG A 4 11.32 9.58 -3.10
C ARG A 4 11.13 8.41 -4.06
N PRO A 5 11.56 8.54 -5.32
CA PRO A 5 11.52 7.44 -6.28
C PRO A 5 12.21 6.18 -5.73
N LEU A 6 11.66 5.01 -6.05
CA LEU A 6 12.27 3.73 -5.70
C LEU A 6 13.63 3.56 -6.39
N ALA A 7 14.55 2.86 -5.74
CA ALA A 7 15.85 2.56 -6.29
C ALA A 7 15.73 1.86 -7.67
N ALA A 8 16.52 2.35 -8.62
CA ALA A 8 16.54 1.80 -9.98
C ALA A 8 16.98 0.32 -10.02
N THR A 9 17.72 -0.11 -9.00
CA THR A 9 18.24 -1.48 -8.82
C THR A 9 17.18 -2.50 -8.41
N LEU A 10 16.00 -2.06 -7.93
CA LEU A 10 14.91 -2.98 -7.61
C LEU A 10 14.34 -3.62 -8.87
N SER A 11 14.10 -4.93 -8.80
CA SER A 11 13.49 -5.68 -9.89
C SER A 11 12.05 -5.20 -10.13
N ALA A 12 11.57 -5.36 -11.37
CA ALA A 12 10.19 -5.04 -11.71
C ALA A 12 9.19 -5.80 -10.83
N ALA A 13 9.44 -7.08 -10.58
CA ALA A 13 8.58 -7.91 -9.72
C ALA A 13 8.44 -7.36 -8.28
N VAL A 14 9.52 -6.83 -7.69
CA VAL A 14 9.45 -6.21 -6.36
C VAL A 14 8.66 -4.90 -6.40
N LYS A 15 8.87 -4.08 -7.44
CA LYS A 15 8.12 -2.83 -7.63
C LYS A 15 6.63 -3.09 -7.79
N ASP A 16 6.27 -4.09 -8.58
CA ASP A 16 4.87 -4.48 -8.81
C ASP A 16 4.21 -4.97 -7.53
N GLN A 17 4.91 -5.77 -6.71
CA GLN A 17 4.40 -6.22 -5.41
C GLN A 17 4.17 -5.05 -4.44
N ILE A 18 5.06 -4.06 -4.41
CA ILE A 18 4.88 -2.87 -3.57
C ILE A 18 3.69 -2.05 -4.07
N LEU A 19 3.60 -1.82 -5.39
CA LEU A 19 2.52 -1.06 -6.00
C LEU A 19 1.16 -1.72 -5.76
N ASP A 20 1.05 -3.03 -5.95
CA ASP A 20 -0.18 -3.80 -5.72
C ASP A 20 -0.64 -3.73 -4.25
N ALA A 21 0.28 -3.87 -3.29
CA ALA A 21 -0.03 -3.75 -1.88
C ALA A 21 -0.55 -2.35 -1.51
N ILE A 22 0.05 -1.30 -2.06
CA ILE A 22 -0.42 0.08 -1.85
C ILE A 22 -1.77 0.32 -2.51
N MET A 23 -1.96 -0.11 -3.76
CA MET A 23 -3.24 0.07 -4.49
C MET A 23 -4.38 -0.70 -3.86
N THR A 24 -4.10 -1.88 -3.31
CA THR A 24 -5.08 -2.62 -2.50
C THR A 24 -5.46 -1.85 -1.25
N THR A 25 -4.53 -1.12 -0.63
CA THR A 25 -4.88 -0.24 0.50
C THR A 25 -5.80 0.90 0.07
N VAL A 26 -5.54 1.51 -1.09
CA VAL A 26 -6.33 2.62 -1.65
C VAL A 26 -7.80 2.26 -1.81
N THR A 27 -8.14 1.03 -2.23
CA THR A 27 -9.54 0.64 -2.45
C THR A 27 -10.39 0.57 -1.19
N HIS A 28 -9.76 0.55 -0.01
CA HIS A 28 -10.43 0.45 1.28
C HIS A 28 -10.47 1.78 2.04
N ILE A 29 -9.88 2.84 1.49
CA ILE A 29 -9.82 4.16 2.12
C ILE A 29 -10.69 5.14 1.34
N HIS A 30 -11.59 5.84 2.04
CA HIS A 30 -12.53 6.78 1.43
C HIS A 30 -11.86 7.99 0.78
N ASP A 31 -10.76 8.50 1.36
CA ASP A 31 -9.90 9.54 0.78
C ASP A 31 -8.43 9.11 0.77
N ALA A 32 -7.98 8.68 -0.40
CA ALA A 32 -6.63 8.21 -0.65
C ALA A 32 -5.76 9.21 -1.44
N THR A 33 -6.12 10.50 -1.53
CA THR A 33 -5.39 11.48 -2.36
C THR A 33 -3.90 11.55 -2.01
N ASP A 34 -3.54 11.57 -0.73
CA ASP A 34 -2.15 11.63 -0.28
C ASP A 34 -1.37 10.34 -0.59
N ILE A 35 -2.05 9.20 -0.54
CA ILE A 35 -1.49 7.89 -0.91
C ILE A 35 -1.24 7.82 -2.41
N MET A 36 -2.17 8.35 -3.21
CA MET A 36 -2.01 8.45 -4.66
C MET A 36 -0.82 9.37 -5.01
N ALA A 37 -0.68 10.50 -4.34
CA ALA A 37 0.47 11.39 -4.51
C ALA A 37 1.80 10.69 -4.14
N PHE A 38 1.81 9.90 -3.06
CA PHE A 38 2.94 9.06 -2.67
C PHE A 38 3.30 8.05 -3.77
N CYS A 39 2.32 7.31 -4.32
CA CYS A 39 2.55 6.37 -5.42
C CYS A 39 3.13 7.06 -6.66
N LYS A 40 2.60 8.22 -7.04
CA LYS A 40 3.10 8.98 -8.19
C LYS A 40 4.58 9.33 -8.03
N VAL A 41 5.06 9.58 -6.82
CA VAL A 41 6.49 9.84 -6.54
C VAL A 41 7.33 8.56 -6.66
N LEU A 42 6.84 7.42 -6.17
CA LEU A 42 7.58 6.16 -6.16
C LEU A 42 7.68 5.51 -7.55
N PHE A 43 6.59 5.52 -8.31
CA PHE A 43 6.42 4.74 -9.54
C PHE A 43 6.22 5.59 -10.79
N GLY A 44 5.95 6.89 -10.63
CA GLY A 44 5.54 7.77 -11.72
C GLY A 44 4.03 7.81 -11.93
N GLU A 45 3.56 8.86 -12.59
CA GLU A 45 2.15 9.16 -12.78
C GLU A 45 1.42 8.09 -13.61
N ALA A 46 1.95 7.76 -14.79
CA ALA A 46 1.31 6.82 -15.70
C ALA A 46 1.14 5.41 -15.12
N GLU A 47 2.12 4.93 -14.35
CA GLU A 47 2.06 3.61 -13.70
C GLU A 47 1.01 3.59 -12.59
N THR A 48 1.02 4.64 -11.78
CA THR A 48 0.08 4.83 -10.67
C THR A 48 -1.36 4.90 -11.15
N GLU A 49 -1.62 5.65 -12.22
CA GLU A 49 -2.97 5.80 -12.76
C GLU A 49 -3.50 4.49 -13.35
N ARG A 50 -2.66 3.77 -14.11
CA ARG A 50 -3.03 2.47 -14.65
C ARG A 50 -3.36 1.46 -13.55
N ALA A 51 -2.53 1.38 -12.52
CA ALA A 51 -2.77 0.45 -11.41
C ALA A 51 -4.06 0.80 -10.64
N ASN A 52 -4.35 2.09 -10.45
CA ASN A 52 -5.60 2.54 -9.83
C ASN A 52 -6.83 2.22 -10.69
N GLU A 53 -6.76 2.38 -12.01
CA GLU A 53 -7.85 1.99 -12.92
C GLU A 53 -8.13 0.49 -12.85
N VAL A 54 -7.09 -0.36 -12.93
CA VAL A 54 -7.21 -1.81 -12.79
C VAL A 54 -7.86 -2.17 -11.45
N ARG A 55 -7.40 -1.56 -10.35
CA ARG A 55 -7.90 -1.89 -9.02
C ARG A 55 -9.33 -1.40 -8.77
N LYS A 56 -9.77 -0.32 -9.41
CA LYS A 56 -11.18 0.12 -9.39
C LYS A 56 -12.09 -0.89 -10.09
N ILE A 57 -11.64 -1.46 -11.21
CA ILE A 57 -12.38 -2.50 -11.94
C ILE A 57 -12.50 -3.75 -11.06
N ASP A 58 -11.40 -4.21 -10.47
CA ASP A 58 -11.39 -5.35 -9.53
C ASP A 58 -12.31 -5.10 -8.33
N ALA A 59 -12.19 -3.94 -7.69
CA ALA A 59 -13.02 -3.58 -6.54
C ALA A 59 -14.51 -3.64 -6.91
N GLN A 60 -14.92 -3.04 -8.04
CA GLN A 60 -16.30 -3.11 -8.51
C GLN A 60 -16.80 -4.55 -8.73
N GLN A 61 -15.93 -5.46 -9.15
CA GLN A 61 -16.29 -6.87 -9.37
C GLN A 61 -16.33 -7.70 -8.08
N HIS A 62 -15.55 -7.33 -7.06
CA HIS A 62 -15.40 -8.11 -5.82
C HIS A 62 -16.19 -7.57 -4.62
N PHE A 63 -16.62 -6.29 -4.64
CA PHE A 63 -17.47 -5.71 -3.59
C PHE A 63 -18.87 -6.37 -3.47
N GLU A 64 -19.31 -7.13 -4.48
CA GLU A 64 -20.59 -7.85 -4.45
C GLU A 64 -20.52 -9.21 -3.71
N ILE A 65 -19.34 -9.72 -3.35
CA ILE A 65 -19.17 -11.14 -2.96
C ILE A 65 -18.82 -11.32 -1.48
N ASP A 66 -18.03 -10.42 -0.87
CA ASP A 66 -17.52 -10.61 0.50
C ASP A 66 -17.97 -9.44 1.40
N GLY A 67 -18.95 -9.69 2.26
CA GLY A 67 -19.56 -8.70 3.16
C GLY A 67 -18.65 -8.17 4.29
N SER A 68 -17.33 -8.32 4.18
CA SER A 68 -16.35 -7.78 5.13
C SER A 68 -15.84 -6.42 4.67
N THR A 69 -16.39 -5.35 5.23
CA THR A 69 -15.98 -3.98 4.91
C THR A 69 -14.82 -3.49 5.78
N GLY A 70 -13.87 -2.81 5.13
CA GLY A 70 -13.24 -1.60 5.66
C GLY A 70 -11.80 -1.75 6.16
N GLU A 71 -11.60 -2.36 7.33
CA GLU A 71 -10.39 -2.04 8.12
C GLU A 71 -9.35 -3.17 8.15
N ALA A 72 -9.75 -4.42 8.36
CA ALA A 72 -8.80 -5.54 8.45
C ALA A 72 -8.04 -5.82 7.14
N PRO A 73 -8.70 -5.88 5.96
CA PRO A 73 -7.99 -6.06 4.69
C PRO A 73 -7.04 -4.89 4.37
N ALA A 74 -7.45 -3.67 4.72
CA ALA A 74 -6.67 -2.46 4.49
C ALA A 74 -5.43 -2.39 5.42
N ASN A 75 -5.58 -2.81 6.67
CA ASN A 75 -4.48 -2.98 7.61
C ASN A 75 -3.44 -3.97 7.08
N ARG A 76 -3.90 -5.14 6.60
CA ARG A 76 -3.00 -6.16 6.07
C ARG A 76 -2.27 -5.70 4.81
N SER A 77 -2.96 -5.11 3.84
CA SER A 77 -2.33 -4.59 2.63
C SER A 77 -1.36 -3.45 2.96
N SER A 78 -1.68 -2.61 3.95
CA SER A 78 -0.79 -1.55 4.41
C SER A 78 0.47 -2.08 5.09
N ALA A 79 0.33 -3.08 5.96
CA ALA A 79 1.43 -3.76 6.61
C ALA A 79 2.33 -4.45 5.58
N ARG A 80 1.74 -5.11 4.58
CA ARG A 80 2.47 -5.72 3.47
C ARG A 80 3.27 -4.70 2.67
N ALA A 81 2.68 -3.56 2.32
CA ALA A 81 3.40 -2.48 1.63
C ALA A 81 4.59 -1.98 2.46
N TYR A 82 4.41 -1.81 3.77
CA TYR A 82 5.50 -1.44 4.68
C TYR A 82 6.64 -2.47 4.68
N VAL A 83 6.32 -3.75 4.85
CA VAL A 83 7.32 -4.84 4.89
C VAL A 83 8.08 -4.92 3.57
N LEU A 84 7.39 -4.88 2.43
CA LEU A 84 8.02 -4.93 1.12
C LEU A 84 8.97 -3.73 0.88
N LEU A 85 8.62 -2.54 1.36
CA LEU A 85 9.52 -1.37 1.29
C LEU A 85 10.75 -1.57 2.18
N VAL A 86 10.60 -2.11 3.40
CA VAL A 86 11.74 -2.41 4.27
C VAL A 86 12.64 -3.48 3.67
N ASP A 87 12.07 -4.58 3.18
CA ASP A 87 12.82 -5.70 2.60
C ASP A 87 13.54 -5.30 1.29
N ALA A 88 13.01 -4.30 0.59
CA ALA A 88 13.64 -3.69 -0.58
C ALA A 88 14.77 -2.70 -0.23
N GLY A 89 15.05 -2.43 1.04
CA GLY A 89 16.02 -1.42 1.47
C GLY A 89 15.55 0.02 1.27
N GLU A 90 14.23 0.23 1.27
CA GLU A 90 13.56 1.52 1.08
C GLU A 90 13.00 2.05 2.41
N GLU A 91 13.78 2.01 3.49
CA GLU A 91 13.30 2.35 4.85
C GLU A 91 12.84 3.80 4.98
N HIS A 92 13.38 4.70 4.15
CA HIS A 92 12.87 6.07 4.03
C HIS A 92 11.42 6.09 3.58
N ASN A 93 11.13 5.42 2.46
CA ASN A 93 9.78 5.36 1.90
C ASN A 93 8.84 4.53 2.81
N ALA A 94 9.35 3.49 3.48
CA ALA A 94 8.59 2.74 4.47
C ALA A 94 8.14 3.61 5.67
N ARG A 95 9.01 4.50 6.16
CA ARG A 95 8.66 5.44 7.24
C ARG A 95 7.64 6.48 6.79
N GLU A 96 7.79 7.01 5.58
CA GLU A 96 6.80 7.94 5.01
C GLU A 96 5.44 7.26 4.81
N TRP A 97 5.43 6.02 4.30
CA TRP A 97 4.24 5.19 4.19
C TRP A 97 3.55 4.99 5.54
N SER A 98 4.31 4.58 6.56
CA SER A 98 3.78 4.41 7.92
C SER A 98 3.16 5.70 8.47
N GLY A 99 3.80 6.86 8.24
CA GLY A 99 3.26 8.16 8.64
C GLY A 99 1.93 8.51 7.94
N LEU A 100 1.82 8.26 6.64
CA LEU A 100 0.59 8.50 5.87
C LEU A 100 -0.57 7.63 6.35
N ILE A 101 -0.30 6.35 6.60
CA ILE A 101 -1.30 5.36 6.99
C ILE A 101 -1.74 5.54 8.45
N MET A 102 -0.82 5.80 9.37
CA MET A 102 -1.15 6.09 10.78
C MET A 102 -1.93 7.41 10.96
N GLY A 103 -1.79 8.36 10.04
CA GLY A 103 -2.53 9.62 10.07
C GLY A 103 -3.98 9.54 9.58
N LYS A 104 -4.34 8.48 8.84
CA LYS A 104 -5.64 8.40 8.15
C LYS A 104 -6.67 7.60 8.96
N HIS A 105 -6.45 6.33 9.33
CA HIS A 105 -7.53 5.52 9.92
C HIS A 105 -7.13 4.32 10.79
N PHE A 106 -5.84 4.00 10.93
CA PHE A 106 -5.44 2.73 11.52
C PHE A 106 -4.83 2.92 12.90
N GLN A 107 -5.35 2.21 13.90
CA GLN A 107 -4.72 2.20 15.21
C GLN A 107 -3.34 1.59 15.06
N ARG A 108 -2.31 2.30 15.54
CA ARG A 108 -0.91 1.90 15.44
C ARG A 108 -0.65 0.45 15.90
N LEU A 109 -1.42 -0.03 16.88
CA LEU A 109 -1.35 -1.39 17.41
C LEU A 109 -1.79 -2.46 16.40
N ASP A 110 -2.75 -2.16 15.52
CA ASP A 110 -3.26 -3.12 14.53
C ASP A 110 -2.29 -3.29 13.36
N ILE A 111 -1.57 -2.23 12.97
CA ILE A 111 -0.54 -2.31 11.93
C ILE A 111 0.70 -3.05 12.43
N GLU A 112 1.14 -2.77 13.66
CA GLU A 112 2.32 -3.46 14.23
C GLU A 112 2.05 -4.98 14.35
N ALA A 113 0.85 -5.38 14.78
CA ALA A 113 0.44 -6.78 14.82
C ALA A 113 0.34 -7.41 13.41
N GLU A 114 -0.23 -6.71 12.42
CA GLU A 114 -0.28 -7.22 11.04
C GLU A 114 1.10 -7.31 10.38
N VAL A 115 2.05 -6.44 10.73
CA VAL A 115 3.45 -6.55 10.26
C VAL A 115 4.08 -7.85 10.76
N GLU A 116 3.82 -8.24 12.00
CA GLU A 116 4.27 -9.54 12.53
C GLU A 116 3.59 -10.72 11.82
N ASN A 117 2.28 -10.63 11.56
CA ASN A 117 1.54 -11.65 10.80
C ASN A 117 2.10 -11.85 9.38
N VAL A 118 2.33 -10.74 8.65
CA VAL A 118 2.87 -10.78 7.28
C VAL A 118 4.29 -11.38 7.26
N ARG A 119 5.14 -11.02 8.23
CA ARG A 119 6.47 -11.63 8.37
C ARG A 119 6.42 -13.11 8.74
N GLY A 120 5.38 -13.53 9.45
CA GLY A 120 5.06 -14.93 9.76
C GLY A 120 4.45 -15.70 8.59
N GLY A 121 4.10 -15.05 7.48
CA GLY A 121 3.55 -15.67 6.27
C GLY A 121 2.02 -15.73 6.17
N PHE A 122 1.30 -14.94 6.96
CA PHE A 122 -0.18 -14.86 6.98
C PHE A 122 -0.75 -13.64 6.24
#